data_AF-A0A0A9HSD6-F1
#
_entry.id   AF-A0A0A9HSD6-F1
#
_cell.length_a   1.000
_cell.length_b   1.000
_cell.length_c   1.000
_cell.angle_alpha   90.00
_cell.angle_beta   90.00
_cell.angle_gamma   90.00
#
_symmetry.space_group_name_H-M   'P 1'
#
loop_
_entity.id
_entity.type
_entity.pdbx_description
1 polymer ?
#
loop_
_entity_poly.entity_id
_entity_poly.type
_entity_poly.pdbx_seq_one_letter_code
_entity_poly.pdbx_strand_id
1 'polypeptide(L)'
;MEKGLLLLLPWLLLLLLALHGATALRFTVDDFPDGFAFGAGTAAFQYEGAAAEDGKSPSIWDTYAHSARNPNERNGDIAADGYNKYKEDVKLIKDKPESLQVQHILDKTYS
;
A
#
# COMPACT_ATOMS: atom_id res chain seq x y z
N MET A 1 53.23 -6.96 12.50
CA MET A 1 51.88 -6.36 12.60
C MET A 1 51.38 -5.77 11.28
N GLU A 2 52.24 -5.33 10.37
CA GLU A 2 51.83 -4.50 9.22
C GLU A 2 51.19 -5.25 8.05
N LYS A 3 51.53 -6.54 7.84
CA LYS A 3 51.00 -7.35 6.72
C LYS A 3 49.55 -7.77 6.90
N GLY A 4 49.06 -7.86 8.14
CA GLY A 4 47.68 -8.25 8.44
C GLY A 4 46.66 -7.16 8.06
N LEU A 5 47.06 -5.89 8.15
CA LEU A 5 46.20 -4.74 7.81
C LEU A 5 45.93 -4.66 6.30
N LEU A 6 46.93 -5.00 5.48
CA LEU A 6 46.81 -4.96 4.01
C LEU A 6 45.86 -6.03 3.46
N LEU A 7 45.71 -7.17 4.14
CA LEU A 7 44.82 -8.25 3.73
C LEU A 7 43.33 -7.94 3.96
N LEU A 8 43.03 -6.95 4.81
CA LEU A 8 41.65 -6.53 5.13
C LEU A 8 41.15 -5.41 4.21
N LEU A 9 42.04 -4.72 3.49
CA LEU A 9 41.70 -3.65 2.56
C LEU A 9 40.71 -4.03 1.44
N PRO A 10 40.82 -5.19 0.75
CA PRO A 10 39.84 -5.55 -0.28
C PRO A 10 38.46 -5.85 0.31
N TRP A 11 38.40 -6.40 1.53
CA TRP A 11 37.15 -6.64 2.24
C TRP A 11 36.50 -5.34 2.74
N LEU A 12 37.31 -4.40 3.22
CA LEU A 12 36.87 -3.06 3.58
C LEU A 12 36.38 -2.29 2.34
N LEU A 13 37.08 -2.41 1.21
CA LEU A 13 36.67 -1.80 -0.06
C LEU A 13 35.35 -2.39 -0.58
N LEU A 14 35.18 -3.72 -0.50
CA LEU A 14 33.92 -4.39 -0.83
C LEU A 14 32.78 -3.98 0.11
N LEU A 15 33.05 -3.84 1.42
CA LEU A 15 32.09 -3.34 2.41
C LEU A 15 31.69 -1.89 2.11
N LEU A 16 32.65 -1.04 1.77
CA LEU A 16 32.41 0.35 1.38
C LEU A 16 31.62 0.43 0.07
N LEU A 17 31.94 -0.40 -0.93
CA LEU A 17 31.22 -0.45 -2.20
C LEU A 17 29.76 -0.93 -2.01
N ALA A 18 29.55 -1.94 -1.16
CA ALA A 18 28.23 -2.40 -0.78
C ALA A 18 27.43 -1.33 -0.02
N LEU A 19 28.10 -0.50 0.80
CA LEU A 19 27.47 0.62 1.51
C LEU A 19 27.08 1.78 0.58
N HIS A 20 27.82 2.00 -0.52
CA HIS A 20 27.49 3.01 -1.55
C HIS A 20 26.44 2.52 -2.56
N GLY A 21 26.40 1.22 -2.85
CA GLY A 21 25.38 0.60 -3.71
C GLY A 21 23.96 0.62 -3.11
N ALA A 22 23.85 0.92 -1.81
CA ALA A 22 22.59 1.08 -1.09
C ALA A 22 22.00 2.51 -1.20
N THR A 23 22.46 3.33 -2.14
CA THR A 23 21.77 4.58 -2.44
C THR A 23 20.50 4.23 -3.21
N ALA A 24 19.42 3.98 -2.48
CA ALA A 24 18.12 3.63 -3.03
C ALA A 24 17.73 4.64 -4.12
N LEU A 25 17.33 4.12 -5.29
CA LEU A 25 16.67 4.94 -6.31
C LEU A 25 15.49 5.64 -5.65
N ARG A 26 15.60 6.95 -5.47
CA ARG A 26 14.51 7.80 -5.00
C ARG A 26 14.04 8.60 -6.19
N PHE A 27 12.83 8.30 -6.63
CA PHE A 27 12.12 9.13 -7.58
C PHE A 27 11.35 10.20 -6.82
N THR A 28 11.33 11.39 -7.40
CA THR A 28 10.55 12.56 -6.99
C THR A 28 9.53 12.88 -8.07
N VAL A 29 8.58 13.77 -7.76
CA VAL A 29 7.59 14.22 -8.74
C VAL A 29 8.26 14.87 -9.96
N ASP A 30 9.41 15.52 -9.74
CA ASP A 30 10.19 16.21 -10.79
C ASP A 30 10.83 15.27 -11.82
N ASP A 31 10.88 13.96 -11.53
CA ASP A 31 11.41 12.96 -12.46
C ASP A 31 10.41 12.55 -13.56
N PHE A 32 9.16 13.03 -13.50
CA PHE A 32 8.08 12.70 -14.42
C PHE A 32 7.71 13.89 -15.33
N PRO A 33 7.22 13.66 -16.56
CA PRO A 33 6.84 14.75 -17.47
C PRO A 33 5.76 15.66 -16.89
N ASP A 34 5.77 16.93 -17.30
CA ASP A 34 4.70 17.86 -16.97
C ASP A 34 3.33 17.29 -17.35
N GLY A 35 2.39 17.33 -16.41
CA GLY A 35 1.04 16.77 -16.59
C GLY A 35 0.93 15.26 -16.36
N PHE A 36 1.98 14.60 -15.86
CA PHE A 36 1.87 13.22 -15.40
C PHE A 36 0.84 13.11 -14.25
N ALA A 37 -0.11 12.19 -14.38
CA ALA A 37 -1.17 11.99 -13.40
C ALA A 37 -0.80 10.86 -12.44
N PHE A 38 -0.66 11.19 -11.16
CA PHE A 38 -0.57 10.23 -10.08
C PHE A 38 -1.96 9.94 -9.51
N GLY A 39 -2.16 8.71 -9.04
CA GLY A 39 -3.42 8.30 -8.45
C GLY A 39 -3.27 7.03 -7.64
N ALA A 40 -4.34 6.69 -6.94
CA ALA A 40 -4.48 5.47 -6.16
C ALA A 40 -5.85 4.83 -6.47
N GLY A 41 -5.97 3.53 -6.21
CA GLY A 41 -7.19 2.78 -6.51
C GLY A 41 -7.56 1.80 -5.39
N THR A 42 -8.85 1.49 -5.32
CA THR A 42 -9.43 0.49 -4.41
C THR A 42 -10.32 -0.48 -5.19
N ALA A 43 -10.79 -1.54 -4.54
CA ALA A 43 -11.80 -2.45 -5.08
C ALA A 43 -13.02 -2.47 -4.15
N ALA A 44 -14.23 -2.56 -4.74
CA ALA A 44 -15.50 -2.43 -4.03
C ALA A 44 -15.60 -3.33 -2.79
N PHE A 45 -15.36 -4.64 -2.93
CA PHE A 45 -15.45 -5.59 -1.80
C PHE A 45 -14.45 -5.31 -0.67
N GLN A 46 -13.29 -4.73 -0.98
CA GLN A 46 -12.27 -4.38 0.01
C GLN A 46 -12.50 -3.00 0.65
N TYR A 47 -13.35 -2.16 0.05
CA TYR A 47 -13.51 -0.76 0.44
C TYR A 47 -14.90 -0.44 0.99
N GLU A 48 -15.96 -0.86 0.29
CA GLU A 48 -17.32 -0.33 0.50
C GLU A 48 -17.95 -0.80 1.81
N GLY A 49 -17.94 -2.12 2.08
CA GLY A 49 -18.73 -2.67 3.18
C GLY A 49 -20.22 -2.73 2.85
N ALA A 50 -21.05 -2.44 3.86
CA ALA A 50 -22.50 -2.32 3.74
C ALA A 50 -23.15 -3.52 3.03
N ALA A 51 -22.65 -4.73 3.30
CA ALA A 51 -22.94 -5.90 2.47
C ALA A 51 -24.42 -6.33 2.44
N ALA A 52 -25.20 -5.92 3.45
CA ALA A 52 -26.63 -6.20 3.60
C ALA A 52 -27.50 -4.93 3.65
N GLU A 53 -26.96 -3.78 3.26
CA GLU A 53 -27.68 -2.50 3.28
C GLU A 53 -28.31 -2.19 1.90
N ASP A 54 -29.35 -1.37 1.90
CA ASP A 54 -29.96 -0.74 0.73
C ASP A 54 -30.27 -1.68 -0.46
N GLY A 55 -30.52 -2.96 -0.17
CA GLY A 55 -30.88 -3.96 -1.17
C GLY A 55 -29.71 -4.50 -1.99
N LYS A 56 -28.46 -4.32 -1.54
CA LYS A 56 -27.30 -4.99 -2.15
C LYS A 56 -27.51 -6.50 -2.19
N SER A 57 -27.34 -7.09 -3.37
CA SER A 57 -27.33 -8.54 -3.53
C SER A 57 -25.94 -9.11 -3.25
N PRO A 58 -25.82 -10.32 -2.66
CA PRO A 58 -24.54 -10.96 -2.42
C PRO A 58 -23.77 -11.22 -3.73
N SER A 59 -22.47 -10.93 -3.70
CA SER A 59 -21.52 -11.29 -4.75
C SER A 59 -20.91 -12.68 -4.52
N ILE A 60 -20.12 -13.15 -5.47
CA ILE A 60 -19.33 -14.38 -5.32
C ILE A 60 -18.33 -14.24 -4.16
N TRP A 61 -17.77 -13.04 -3.95
CA TRP A 61 -16.85 -12.76 -2.84
C TRP A 61 -17.55 -12.81 -1.48
N ASP A 62 -18.77 -12.28 -1.37
CA ASP A 62 -19.59 -12.41 -0.15
C ASP A 62 -19.83 -13.90 0.15
N THR A 63 -20.19 -14.68 -0.87
CA THR A 63 -20.45 -16.13 -0.74
C THR A 63 -19.20 -16.89 -0.28
N TYR A 64 -18.05 -16.60 -0.88
CA TYR A 64 -16.79 -17.26 -0.54
C TYR A 64 -16.33 -16.88 0.88
N ALA A 65 -16.37 -15.59 1.22
CA ALA A 65 -15.88 -15.08 2.49
C ALA A 65 -16.66 -15.64 3.69
N HIS A 66 -17.97 -15.87 3.52
CA HIS A 66 -18.86 -16.49 4.52
C HIS A 66 -18.89 -18.02 4.47
N SER A 67 -18.09 -18.64 3.60
CA SER A 67 -17.99 -20.09 3.53
C SER A 67 -16.90 -20.63 4.46
N ALA A 68 -17.05 -21.88 4.89
CA ALA A 68 -16.02 -22.61 5.64
C ALA A 68 -14.70 -22.84 4.87
N ARG A 69 -14.63 -22.42 3.60
CA ARG A 69 -13.41 -22.49 2.77
C ARG A 69 -12.49 -21.29 2.97
N ASN A 70 -12.94 -20.24 3.65
CA ASN A 70 -12.13 -19.08 3.96
C ASN A 70 -11.29 -19.32 5.22
N PRO A 71 -9.97 -19.58 5.10
CA PRO A 71 -9.14 -19.94 6.26
C PRO A 71 -8.86 -18.75 7.19
N ASN A 72 -9.10 -17.51 6.72
CA ASN A 72 -8.79 -16.30 7.47
C ASN A 72 -9.99 -15.75 8.23
N GLU A 73 -11.19 -16.30 8.00
CA GLU A 73 -12.48 -15.86 8.57
C GLU A 73 -12.79 -14.35 8.41
N ARG A 74 -12.00 -13.62 7.60
CA ARG A 74 -12.23 -12.21 7.25
C ARG A 74 -13.27 -12.10 6.13
N ASN A 75 -14.15 -11.11 6.22
CA ASN A 75 -15.16 -10.82 5.21
C ASN A 75 -15.17 -9.34 4.83
N GLY A 76 -16.00 -9.00 3.85
CA GLY A 76 -16.19 -7.63 3.36
C GLY A 76 -17.47 -6.97 3.89
N ASP A 77 -18.05 -7.46 5.00
CA ASP A 77 -19.35 -6.96 5.46
C ASP A 77 -19.29 -5.48 5.85
N ILE A 78 -18.19 -5.09 6.51
CA ILE A 78 -17.88 -3.70 6.89
C ILE A 78 -16.72 -3.16 6.04
N ALA A 79 -15.68 -3.96 5.80
CA ALA A 79 -14.48 -3.54 5.08
C ALA A 79 -13.91 -2.20 5.63
N ALA A 80 -13.59 -1.23 4.78
CA ALA A 80 -13.18 0.11 5.18
C ALA A 80 -14.35 1.07 5.46
N ASP A 81 -15.59 0.56 5.44
CA ASP A 81 -16.84 1.31 5.60
C ASP A 81 -16.97 2.48 4.61
N GLY A 82 -16.43 2.27 3.40
CA GLY A 82 -16.38 3.27 2.33
C GLY A 82 -17.76 3.68 1.83
N TYR A 83 -18.74 2.78 1.87
CA TYR A 83 -20.12 3.10 1.48
C TYR A 83 -20.68 4.27 2.30
N ASN A 84 -20.43 4.27 3.60
CA ASN A 84 -20.90 5.30 4.51
C ASN A 84 -19.94 6.50 4.57
N LYS A 85 -18.63 6.28 4.39
CA LYS A 85 -17.57 7.28 4.63
C LYS A 85 -16.93 7.87 3.37
N TYR A 86 -17.44 7.58 2.17
CA TYR A 86 -16.81 8.05 0.92
C TYR A 86 -16.59 9.57 0.89
N LYS A 87 -17.47 10.37 1.50
CA LYS A 87 -17.33 11.83 1.57
C LYS A 87 -16.09 12.26 2.34
N GLU A 88 -15.78 11.56 3.43
CA GLU A 88 -14.58 11.80 4.24
C GLU A 88 -13.34 11.41 3.44
N ASP A 89 -13.39 10.28 2.73
CA ASP A 89 -12.27 9.82 1.91
C ASP A 89 -11.98 10.75 0.73
N VAL A 90 -13.01 11.23 0.02
CA VAL A 90 -12.85 12.23 -1.06
C VAL A 90 -12.23 13.52 -0.52
N LYS A 91 -12.64 13.95 0.67
CA LYS A 91 -12.05 15.13 1.32
C LYS A 91 -10.58 14.91 1.66
N LEU A 92 -10.23 13.75 2.23
CA LEU A 92 -8.85 13.41 2.57
C LEU A 92 -7.95 13.32 1.33
N ILE A 93 -8.46 12.75 0.23
CA ILE A 93 -7.76 12.69 -1.06
C ILE A 93 -7.48 14.10 -1.57
N LYS A 94 -8.44 15.02 -1.48
CA LYS A 94 -8.25 16.41 -1.92
C LYS A 94 -7.24 17.17 -1.05
N ASP A 95 -7.24 16.94 0.26
CA ASP A 95 -6.49 17.76 1.21
C ASP A 95 -5.04 17.26 1.45
N LYS A 96 -4.71 16.00 1.09
CA LYS A 96 -3.40 15.39 1.37
C LYS A 96 -2.48 15.33 0.14
N PRO A 97 -1.14 15.44 0.34
CA PRO A 97 -0.14 15.07 -0.67
C PRO A 97 -0.32 13.63 -1.15
N GLU A 98 -0.01 13.33 -2.42
CA GLU A 98 -0.29 12.01 -3.03
C GLU A 98 0.34 10.84 -2.25
N SER A 99 1.53 11.02 -1.67
CA SER A 99 2.20 10.01 -0.84
C SER A 99 1.39 9.61 0.40
N LEU A 100 0.65 10.56 0.98
CA LEU A 100 -0.21 10.31 2.14
C LEU A 100 -1.60 9.78 1.72
N GLN A 101 -2.04 10.01 0.49
CA GLN A 101 -3.28 9.42 -0.04
C GLN A 101 -3.11 7.90 -0.23
N VAL A 102 -1.98 7.47 -0.81
CA VAL A 102 -1.66 6.05 -1.01
C VAL A 102 -1.60 5.33 0.34
N GLN A 103 -0.90 5.91 1.32
CA GLN A 103 -0.79 5.30 2.64
C GLN A 103 -2.15 5.16 3.33
N HIS A 104 -3.01 6.18 3.26
CA HIS A 104 -4.36 6.13 3.83
C HIS A 104 -5.21 5.00 3.22
N ILE A 105 -5.12 4.79 1.91
CA ILE A 105 -5.83 3.69 1.23
C ILE A 105 -5.30 2.32 1.67
N LEU A 106 -3.98 2.18 1.83
CA LEU A 106 -3.36 0.95 2.31
C LEU A 106 -3.78 0.65 3.75
N ASP A 107 -3.74 1.65 4.64
CA ASP A 107 -4.14 1.47 6.04
C ASP A 107 -5.60 1.02 6.16
N LYS A 108 -6.49 1.57 5.31
CA LYS A 108 -7.90 1.16 5.26
C LYS A 108 -8.13 -0.25 4.73
N THR A 109 -7.29 -0.72 3.81
CA THR A 109 -7.46 -2.03 3.17
C THR A 109 -6.93 -3.17 4.04
N TYR A 110 -5.95 -2.90 4.90
CA TYR A 110 -5.27 -3.90 5.71
C TYR A 110 -5.59 -3.83 7.22
N SER A 111 -6.44 -2.89 7.63
CA SER A 111 -7.09 -2.85 8.95
C SER A 111 -7.98 -4.06 9.21
#